data_AF-A0A915HTA8-F1
#
_entry.id   AF-A0A915HTA8-F1
#
_cell.length_a   1.000
_cell.length_b   1.000
_cell.length_c   1.000
_cell.angle_alpha   90.00
_cell.angle_beta   90.00
_cell.angle_gamma   90.00
#
_symmetry.space_group_name_H-M   'P 1'
#
loop_
_entity.id
_entity.type
_entity.pdbx_description
1 polymer ?
#
loop_
_entity_poly.entity_id
_entity_poly.type
_entity_poly.pdbx_seq_one_letter_code
_entity_poly.pdbx_strand_id
1 'polypeptide(L)' 'MVEWRFNRGVEEQTKAFFLGFNSVFPIEWMKYFDERELELLLCGMQDIDVDDWQRNTIYRHYTPASKQVQWFWQ' A
#
# COMPACT_ATOMS: atom_id res chain seq x y z
N MET A 1 -3.42 -19.93 10.21
CA MET A 1 -4.46 -18.99 10.72
C MET A 1 -4.56 -17.73 9.86
N VAL A 2 -3.44 -17.09 9.49
CA VAL A 2 -3.45 -15.87 8.66
C VAL A 2 -4.08 -16.10 7.29
N GLU A 3 -3.64 -17.13 6.55
CA GLU A 3 -4.21 -17.50 5.25
C GLU A 3 -5.72 -17.76 5.31
N TRP A 4 -6.18 -18.47 6.34
CA TRP A 4 -7.61 -18.70 6.57
C TRP A 4 -8.38 -17.40 6.78
N ARG A 5 -7.80 -16.41 7.47
CA ARG A 5 -8.46 -15.11 7.67
C ARG A 5 -8.59 -14.31 6.38
N PHE A 6 -7.61 -14.41 5.47
CA PHE A 6 -7.65 -13.71 4.20
C PHE A 6 -8.58 -14.36 3.17
N ASN A 7 -8.73 -15.68 3.21
CA ASN A 7 -9.48 -16.41 2.19
C ASN A 7 -10.92 -16.76 2.60
N ARG A 8 -11.18 -17.03 3.88
CA ARG A 8 -12.49 -17.55 4.31
C ARG A 8 -13.61 -16.57 3.93
N GLY A 9 -14.57 -17.07 3.13
CA GLY A 9 -15.78 -16.34 2.74
C GLY A 9 -15.61 -15.46 1.49
N VAL A 10 -14.41 -15.37 0.92
CA VAL A 10 -14.11 -14.56 -0.27
C VAL A 10 -13.39 -15.34 -1.39
N GLU A 11 -13.15 -16.64 -1.21
CA GLU A 11 -12.42 -17.48 -2.16
C GLU A 11 -13.02 -17.48 -3.57
N GLU A 12 -14.34 -17.63 -3.71
CA GLU A 12 -15.00 -17.70 -5.01
C GLU A 12 -14.95 -16.34 -5.73
N GLN A 13 -15.15 -15.26 -4.99
CA GLN A 13 -15.13 -13.88 -5.48
C GLN A 13 -13.73 -13.48 -5.94
N THR A 14 -12.71 -13.86 -5.16
CA THR A 14 -11.31 -13.62 -5.49
C THR A 14 -10.89 -14.38 -6.74
N LYS A 15 -11.32 -15.66 -6.88
CA LYS A 15 -11.10 -16.43 -8.11
C LYS A 15 -11.79 -15.78 -9.32
N ALA A 16 -13.04 -15.35 -9.18
CA ALA A 16 -13.77 -14.69 -10.27
C ALA A 16 -13.09 -13.38 -10.71
N PHE A 17 -12.60 -12.59 -9.75
CA PHE A 17 -11.81 -11.39 -10.03
C PHE A 17 -10.56 -11.72 -10.85
N PHE A 18 -9.76 -12.70 -10.43
CA PHE A 18 -8.55 -13.08 -11.16
C PHE A 18 -8.83 -13.66 -12.54
N LEU A 19 -9.92 -14.42 -12.71
CA LEU A 19 -10.34 -14.91 -14.03
C LEU A 19 -10.69 -13.74 -14.96
N GLY A 20 -11.45 -12.76 -14.47
CA GLY A 20 -11.80 -11.56 -15.23
C GLY A 20 -10.56 -10.73 -15.58
N PHE A 21 -9.71 -10.47 -14.60
CA PHE A 21 -8.47 -9.71 -14.79
C PHE A 21 -7.56 -10.40 -15.81
N ASN A 22 -7.31 -11.71 -15.67
CA ASN A 22 -6.44 -12.49 -16.56
C ASN A 22 -6.97 -12.60 -18.00
N SER A 23 -8.27 -12.39 -18.22
CA SER A 23 -8.87 -12.38 -19.57
C SER A 23 -8.49 -11.13 -20.38
N VAL A 24 -8.09 -10.05 -19.71
CA VAL A 24 -7.71 -8.78 -20.33
C VAL A 24 -6.20 -8.55 -20.22
N PHE A 25 -5.63 -8.84 -19.05
CA PHE A 25 -4.22 -8.61 -18.74
C PHE A 25 -3.61 -9.85 -18.07
N PRO A 26 -2.62 -10.51 -18.70
CA PRO A 26 -1.98 -11.69 -18.13
C PRO A 26 -1.35 -11.42 -16.76
N ILE A 27 -1.76 -12.16 -15.74
CA ILE A 27 -1.30 -11.97 -14.36
C ILE A 27 0.21 -12.26 -14.21
N GLU A 28 0.79 -13.03 -15.13
CA GLU A 28 2.23 -13.30 -15.16
C GLU A 28 3.07 -12.04 -15.30
N TRP A 29 2.56 -10.99 -15.94
CA TRP A 29 3.25 -9.72 -16.07
C TRP A 29 3.28 -8.93 -14.76
N MET A 30 2.38 -9.24 -13.83
CA MET A 30 2.38 -8.62 -12.50
C MET A 30 3.49 -9.17 -11.60
N LYS A 31 4.10 -10.32 -11.96
CA LYS A 31 5.17 -10.95 -11.16
C LYS A 31 6.44 -10.11 -11.06
N TYR A 32 6.59 -9.09 -11.89
CA TYR A 32 7.71 -8.16 -11.83
C TYR A 32 7.53 -7.07 -10.78
N PHE A 33 6.31 -6.89 -10.26
CA PHE A 33 5.97 -5.85 -9.29
C PHE A 33 5.73 -6.45 -7.91
N ASP A 34 6.14 -5.75 -6.87
CA ASP A 34 5.65 -6.00 -5.51
C ASP A 34 4.25 -5.39 -5.30
N GLU A 35 3.66 -5.58 -4.12
CA GLU A 35 2.31 -5.09 -3.82
C GLU A 35 2.18 -3.56 -3.86
N ARG A 36 3.26 -2.83 -3.57
CA ARG A 36 3.28 -1.36 -3.51
C ARG A 36 3.44 -0.77 -4.90
N GLU A 37 4.30 -1.37 -5.71
CA GLU A 37 4.49 -0.98 -7.11
C GLU A 37 3.22 -1.22 -7.93
N LEU A 38 2.50 -2.31 -7.66
CA LEU A 38 1.22 -2.57 -8.30
C LEU A 38 0.15 -1.54 -7.90
N GLU A 39 0.10 -1.16 -6.63
CA GLU A 39 -0.77 -0.08 -6.17
C GLU A 39 -0.44 1.23 -6.88
N LEU A 40 0.84 1.59 -6.96
CA LEU A 40 1.29 2.78 -7.70
C LEU A 40 0.92 2.73 -9.19
N LEU A 41 1.02 1.56 -9.82
CA LEU A 41 0.64 1.40 -11.24
C LEU A 41 -0.86 1.66 -11.46
N LEU A 42 -1.71 1.19 -10.55
CA LEU A 42 -3.17 1.30 -10.66
C LEU A 42 -3.69 2.68 -10.22
N CYS A 43 -3.13 3.24 -9.15
CA CYS A 43 -3.59 4.47 -8.51
C CYS A 43 -2.85 5.72 -9.02
N GLY A 44 -1.68 5.54 -9.65
CA GLY A 44 -0.79 6.62 -10.05
C GLY A 44 0.08 7.14 -8.92
N MET A 45 1.12 7.89 -9.28
CA MET A 45 1.94 8.62 -8.30
C MET A 45 1.24 9.92 -7.90
N GLN A 46 1.25 10.22 -6.61
CA GLN A 46 0.78 11.49 -6.09
C GLN A 46 1.96 12.30 -5.57
N ASP A 47 1.91 13.61 -5.76
CA ASP A 47 2.85 14.52 -5.12
C ASP A 47 2.48 14.66 -3.65
N ILE A 48 3.43 14.30 -2.77
CA ILE A 48 3.23 14.38 -1.33
C ILE A 48 3.71 15.75 -0.87
N ASP A 49 2.78 16.55 -0.32
CA ASP A 49 3.11 17.77 0.41
C ASP A 49 3.68 17.40 1.78
N VAL A 50 5.02 17.45 1.89
CA VAL A 50 5.76 17.11 3.11
C VAL A 50 5.46 18.08 4.24
N ASP A 51 5.24 19.37 3.94
CA ASP A 51 4.90 20.37 4.95
C ASP A 51 3.52 20.08 5.54
N ASP A 52 2.55 19.71 4.70
CA ASP A 52 1.24 19.27 5.17
C ASP A 52 1.32 17.99 6.01
N TRP A 53 2.12 17.01 5.57
CA TRP A 53 2.30 15.77 6.31
C TRP A 53 2.92 16.03 7.69
N GLN A 54 3.95 16.87 7.78
CA GLN A 54 4.60 17.20 9.04
C GLN A 54 3.65 17.95 9.99
N ARG A 55 2.85 18.90 9.47
CA ARG A 55 1.86 19.66 10.27
C ARG A 55 0.77 18.76 10.87
N ASN A 56 0.38 17.71 10.16
CA ASN A 56 -0.70 16.80 10.56
C ASN A 56 -0.20 15.53 11.28
N THR A 57 1.10 15.43 11.60
CA THR A 57 1.66 14.26 12.31
C THR A 57 1.55 14.40 13.82
N ILE A 58 1.01 13.38 14.49
CA ILE A 58 0.88 13.30 15.95
C ILE A 58 1.94 12.35 16.52
N TYR A 59 2.69 12.82 17.50
CA TYR A 59 3.75 12.05 18.15
C TYR A 59 3.28 11.40 19.46
N ARG A 60 3.67 10.14 19.68
CA ARG A 60 3.48 9.43 20.96
C ARG A 60 4.83 9.09 21.55
N HIS A 61 5.06 9.46 22.81
CA HIS A 61 6.35 9.32 23.50
C HIS A 61 7.52 10.08 22.84
N TYR A 62 7.21 10.96 21.90
CA TYR A 62 8.12 11.85 21.20
C TYR A 62 7.51 13.24 21.11
N THR A 63 8.35 14.22 20.83
CA THR A 63 7.96 15.61 20.57
C THR A 63 8.53 16.05 19.22
N PRO A 64 7.99 17.10 18.59
CA PRO A 64 8.57 17.66 17.36
C PRO A 64 10.05 18.05 17.49
N ALA A 65 10.52 18.36 18.70
CA ALA A 65 11.91 18.70 19.01
C ALA A 65 12.81 17.48 19.26
N SER A 66 12.26 16.27 19.26
CA SER A 66 13.03 15.04 19.47
C SER A 66 13.99 14.80 18.31
N LYS A 67 15.22 14.39 18.61
CA LYS A 67 16.28 14.22 17.62
C LYS A 67 15.89 13.28 16.47
N GLN A 68 15.19 12.19 16.80
CA GLN A 68 14.70 11.20 15.83
C GLN A 68 13.63 11.78 14.92
N VAL A 69 12.76 12.65 15.44
CA VAL A 69 11.72 13.32 14.64
C VAL A 69 12.35 14.32 13.69
N GLN A 70 13.34 15.09 14.16
CA GLN A 70 14.09 16.01 13.30
C GLN A 70 14.82 15.27 12.18
N TRP A 71 15.43 14.10 12.47
CA TRP A 71 16.08 13.27 11.45
C TRP A 71 15.12 12.66 10.44
N PHE A 72 13.89 12.32 10.86
CA PHE A 72 12.89 11.74 9.98
C PHE A 72 12.38 12.75 8.94
N TRP A 73 12.31 14.04 9.30
CA TRP A 73 11.85 15.12 8.41
C TRP A 73 12.98 15.92 7.75
N GLN A 74 14.24 15.58 8.03
CA GLN A 74 15.42 16.12 7.32
C GLN A 74 15.64 15.39 6.01
#